data_AF-A0A7S1E2Y4-F1
#
_entry.id   AF-A0A7S1E2Y4-F1
#
_cell.length_a   1.000
_cell.length_b   1.000
_cell.length_c   1.000
_cell.angle_alpha   90.00
_cell.angle_beta   90.00
_cell.angle_gamma   90.00
#
_symmetry.space_group_name_H-M   'P 1'
#
loop_
_entity.id
_entity.type
_entity.pdbx_description
1 polymer ?
#
loop_
_entity_poly.entity_id
_entity_poly.type
_entity_poly.pdbx_seq_one_letter_code
_entity_poly.pdbx_strand_id
1 'polypeptide(L)'
;MELDMPGFGCKHCCASDRKGLCRFFPARRRTLPAKIKDLSDHLRRCTMCPMEVKEMLIQYRRENLDMEPTEDSNKHFFDRVWNRLHSEDKNCKGKVNNQ
;
A
#
# COMPACT_ATOMS: atom_id res chain seq x y z
N MET A 1 -14.63 19.42 11.30
CA MET A 1 -13.49 18.87 12.07
C MET A 1 -12.74 17.97 11.12
N GLU A 2 -11.65 18.48 10.56
CA GLU A 2 -10.81 17.76 9.60
C GLU A 2 -9.66 17.13 10.39
N LEU A 3 -9.63 15.80 10.44
CA LEU A 3 -8.56 15.06 11.10
C LEU A 3 -7.57 14.65 10.01
N ASP A 4 -6.43 15.34 9.95
CA ASP A 4 -5.34 14.99 9.04
C ASP A 4 -4.60 13.75 9.56
N MET A 5 -5.14 12.59 9.23
CA MET A 5 -4.58 11.30 9.63
C MET A 5 -3.77 10.70 8.49
N PRO A 6 -2.46 10.42 8.67
CA PRO A 6 -1.67 9.77 7.65
C PRO A 6 -2.16 8.35 7.38
N GLY A 7 -2.17 7.97 6.12
CA GLY A 7 -2.72 6.68 5.69
C GLY A 7 -2.31 6.29 4.28
N PHE A 8 -2.75 5.10 3.88
CA PHE A 8 -2.50 4.54 2.56
C PHE A 8 -3.76 3.87 2.02
N GLY A 9 -3.82 3.67 0.70
CA GLY A 9 -4.97 3.05 0.08
C GLY A 9 -4.78 2.68 -1.38
N CYS A 10 -5.81 2.07 -1.95
CA CYS A 10 -5.81 1.67 -3.36
C CYS A 10 -5.86 2.90 -4.27
N LYS A 11 -4.79 3.13 -5.05
CA LYS A 11 -4.70 4.26 -6.01
C LYS A 11 -5.87 4.28 -7.01
N HIS A 12 -6.33 3.11 -7.44
CA HIS A 12 -7.39 2.98 -8.43
C HIS A 12 -8.76 3.33 -7.85
N CYS A 13 -9.06 2.90 -6.62
CA CYS A 13 -10.28 3.33 -5.94
C CYS A 13 -10.28 4.82 -5.64
N CYS A 14 -9.13 5.37 -5.22
CA CYS A 14 -8.98 6.80 -4.97
C CYS A 14 -9.18 7.64 -6.24
N ALA A 15 -8.69 7.17 -7.40
CA ALA A 15 -8.88 7.84 -8.69
C ALA A 15 -10.33 7.79 -9.18
N SER A 16 -11.10 6.76 -8.82
CA SER A 16 -12.48 6.57 -9.25
C SER A 16 -13.54 7.02 -8.24
N ASP A 17 -13.16 7.91 -7.31
CA ASP A 17 -14.00 8.46 -6.24
C ASP A 17 -14.71 7.43 -5.32
N ARG A 18 -14.27 6.17 -5.34
CA ARG A 18 -14.72 5.14 -4.39
C ARG A 18 -13.91 5.28 -3.09
N LYS A 19 -14.30 6.22 -2.23
CA LYS A 19 -13.57 6.59 -1.00
C LYS A 19 -13.76 5.64 0.20
N GLY A 20 -14.43 4.50 0.03
CA GLY A 20 -14.79 3.56 1.10
C GLY A 20 -13.64 2.72 1.65
N LEU A 21 -13.90 1.42 1.92
CA LEU A 21 -13.05 0.37 2.54
C LEU A 21 -11.65 0.13 1.92
N CYS A 22 -11.18 1.00 1.03
CA CYS A 22 -9.89 0.92 0.36
C CYS A 22 -8.82 1.85 0.94
N ARG A 23 -9.14 2.60 2.00
CA ARG A 23 -8.24 3.52 2.72
C ARG A 23 -8.00 3.01 4.13
N PHE A 24 -6.76 3.10 4.58
CA PHE A 24 -6.31 2.61 5.88
C PHE A 24 -5.50 3.69 6.57
N PHE A 25 -5.88 3.99 7.82
CA PHE A 25 -5.28 5.02 8.65
C PHE A 25 -4.71 4.35 9.91
N PRO A 26 -3.55 3.69 9.82
CA PRO A 26 -2.99 2.95 10.94
C PRO A 26 -2.54 3.92 12.05
N ALA A 27 -3.27 3.96 13.16
CA ALA A 27 -2.91 4.81 14.30
C ALA A 27 -1.70 4.30 15.10
N ARG A 28 -1.30 3.02 14.92
CA ARG A 28 -0.16 2.42 15.61
C ARG A 28 0.66 1.57 14.65
N ARG A 29 1.99 1.67 14.74
CA ARG A 29 2.96 0.89 13.96
C ARG A 29 2.69 -0.62 13.95
N ARG A 30 2.27 -1.17 15.09
CA ARG A 30 1.95 -2.60 15.26
C ARG A 30 0.75 -3.07 14.43
N THR A 31 -0.14 -2.17 14.04
CA THR A 31 -1.34 -2.51 13.24
C THR A 31 -1.07 -2.47 11.74
N LEU A 32 0.05 -1.87 11.33
CA LEU A 32 0.42 -1.68 9.93
C LEU A 32 0.48 -2.99 9.13
N PRO A 33 1.06 -4.10 9.63
CA PRO A 33 1.11 -5.36 8.88
C PRO A 33 -0.27 -5.88 8.50
N ALA A 34 -1.21 -5.88 9.45
CA ALA A 34 -2.57 -6.32 9.22
C ALA A 34 -3.27 -5.45 8.16
N LYS A 35 -3.08 -4.11 8.22
CA LYS A 35 -3.67 -3.18 7.24
C LYS A 35 -3.07 -3.31 5.84
N ILE A 36 -1.78 -3.62 5.73
CA ILE A 36 -1.15 -3.90 4.43
C ILE A 36 -1.69 -5.21 3.84
N LYS A 37 -1.90 -6.23 4.67
CA LYS A 37 -2.56 -7.47 4.24
C LYS A 37 -3.99 -7.20 3.76
N ASP A 38 -4.78 -6.42 4.50
CA ASP A 38 -6.13 -6.03 4.11
C ASP A 38 -6.13 -5.32 2.74
N LEU A 39 -5.16 -4.43 2.49
CA LEU A 39 -5.01 -3.77 1.18
C LEU A 39 -4.65 -4.76 0.07
N SER A 40 -3.74 -5.70 0.32
CA SER A 40 -3.38 -6.75 -0.65
C SER A 40 -4.60 -7.60 -1.03
N ASP A 41 -5.39 -8.01 -0.04
CA ASP A 41 -6.63 -8.75 -0.25
C ASP A 41 -7.68 -7.91 -1.00
N HIS A 42 -7.77 -6.60 -0.72
CA HIS A 42 -8.57 -5.66 -1.50
C HIS A 42 -8.12 -5.60 -2.96
N LEU A 43 -6.83 -5.42 -3.25
CA LEU A 43 -6.32 -5.27 -4.63
C LEU A 43 -6.69 -6.47 -5.51
N ARG A 44 -6.67 -7.68 -4.94
CA ARG A 44 -7.08 -8.91 -5.64
C ARG A 44 -8.55 -8.92 -6.06
N ARG A 45 -9.43 -8.32 -5.25
CA ARG A 45 -10.90 -8.27 -5.47
C ARG A 45 -11.38 -6.94 -6.05
N CYS A 46 -10.50 -5.95 -6.11
CA CYS A 46 -10.86 -4.58 -6.47
C CYS A 46 -11.32 -4.51 -7.93
N THR A 47 -12.56 -4.09 -8.17
CA THR A 47 -13.10 -3.92 -9.52
C THR A 47 -12.49 -2.76 -10.27
N MET A 48 -11.90 -1.78 -9.55
CA MET A 48 -11.24 -0.62 -10.16
C MET A 48 -9.78 -0.88 -10.51
N CYS A 49 -9.17 -1.93 -9.94
CA CYS A 49 -7.79 -2.29 -10.23
C CYS A 49 -7.70 -2.96 -11.62
N PRO A 50 -6.89 -2.43 -12.56
CA PRO A 50 -6.70 -3.01 -13.88
C PRO A 50 -6.27 -4.47 -13.80
N MET A 51 -6.69 -5.28 -14.78
CA MET A 51 -6.37 -6.71 -14.79
C MET A 51 -4.85 -6.94 -14.83
N GLU A 52 -4.13 -6.19 -15.66
CA GLU A 52 -2.68 -6.24 -15.78
C GLU A 52 -1.98 -6.08 -14.41
N VAL A 53 -2.41 -5.12 -13.59
CA VAL A 53 -1.85 -4.92 -12.24
C VAL A 53 -2.12 -6.13 -11.34
N LYS A 54 -3.30 -6.75 -11.44
CA LYS A 54 -3.63 -7.96 -10.66
C LYS A 54 -2.78 -9.14 -11.10
N GLU A 55 -2.59 -9.32 -12.40
CA GLU A 55 -1.76 -10.37 -12.98
C GLU A 55 -0.30 -10.21 -12.56
N MET A 56 0.24 -9.00 -12.60
CA MET A 56 1.58 -8.70 -12.08
C MET A 56 1.72 -9.06 -10.59
N LEU A 57 0.73 -8.73 -9.76
CA LEU A 57 0.74 -9.08 -8.33
C LEU A 57 0.68 -10.61 -8.10
N ILE A 58 -0.11 -11.32 -8.91
CA ILE A 58 -0.20 -12.78 -8.86
C ILE A 58 1.13 -13.41 -9.29
N GLN A 59 1.73 -12.92 -10.38
CA GLN A 59 2.98 -13.40 -10.91
C GLN A 59 4.13 -13.18 -9.92
N TYR A 60 4.26 -11.96 -9.40
CA TYR A 60 5.27 -11.64 -8.39
C TYR A 60 5.13 -12.52 -7.14
N ARG A 61 3.88 -12.76 -6.70
CA ARG A 61 3.65 -13.69 -5.59
C ARG A 61 4.12 -15.10 -5.91
N ARG A 62 3.83 -15.61 -7.12
CA ARG A 62 4.26 -16.95 -7.56
C ARG A 62 5.78 -17.09 -7.59
N GLU A 63 6.47 -16.10 -8.12
CA GLU A 63 7.94 -16.07 -8.20
C GLU A 63 8.61 -15.99 -6.83
N ASN A 64 7.91 -15.48 -5.82
CA ASN A 64 8.42 -15.32 -4.47
C ASN A 64 7.74 -16.26 -3.46
N LEU A 65 7.06 -17.33 -3.90
CA LEU A 65 6.38 -18.27 -3.00
C LEU A 65 7.34 -18.97 -2.04
N ASP A 66 8.56 -19.26 -2.49
CA ASP A 66 9.59 -19.94 -1.69
C ASP A 66 10.44 -18.95 -0.86
N MET A 67 10.22 -17.65 -1.04
CA MET A 67 10.94 -16.58 -0.35
C MET A 67 10.14 -16.14 0.87
N GLU A 68 10.28 -16.88 1.97
CA GLU A 68 9.75 -16.43 3.26
C GLU A 68 10.59 -15.25 3.78
N PRO A 69 9.99 -14.06 3.98
CA PRO A 69 10.72 -12.91 4.48
C PRO A 69 11.17 -13.16 5.91
N THR A 70 12.45 -12.92 6.19
CA THR A 70 12.98 -12.98 7.56
C THR A 70 12.28 -11.95 8.46
N GLU A 71 12.25 -12.21 9.77
CA GLU A 71 11.68 -11.27 10.74
C GLU A 71 12.31 -9.88 10.64
N ASP A 72 13.64 -9.83 10.45
CA ASP A 72 14.37 -8.58 10.24
C ASP A 72 13.95 -7.85 8.96
N SER A 73 13.82 -8.57 7.84
CA SER A 73 13.37 -7.98 6.57
C SER A 73 11.96 -7.38 6.69
N ASN A 74 11.05 -8.11 7.34
CA ASN A 74 9.70 -7.64 7.62
C ASN A 74 9.70 -6.38 8.51
N LYS A 75 10.50 -6.40 9.58
CA LYS A 75 10.64 -5.24 10.48
C LYS A 75 11.11 -4.01 9.72
N HIS A 76 12.20 -4.13 8.95
CA HIS A 76 12.73 -3.04 8.12
C HIS A 76 11.75 -2.56 7.04
N PHE A 77 11.00 -3.46 6.42
CA PHE A 77 9.95 -3.10 5.46
C PHE A 77 8.88 -2.24 6.11
N PHE A 78 8.29 -2.72 7.20
CA PHE A 78 7.19 -2.01 7.85
C PHE A 78 7.66 -0.72 8.55
N ASP A 79 8.90 -0.64 9.04
CA ASP A 79 9.48 0.60 9.57
C ASP A 79 9.64 1.65 8.47
N ARG A 80 10.11 1.26 7.28
CA ARG A 80 10.17 2.16 6.12
C ARG A 80 8.81 2.69 5.72
N VAL A 81 7.79 1.83 5.67
CA VAL A 81 6.42 2.25 5.34
C VAL A 81 5.87 3.19 6.42
N TRP A 82 6.08 2.88 7.70
CA TRP A 82 5.62 3.71 8.81
C TRP A 82 6.25 5.10 8.80
N ASN A 83 7.58 5.15 8.61
CA ASN A 83 8.32 6.39 8.49
C ASN A 83 7.79 7.20 7.31
N ARG A 84 7.63 6.60 6.12
CA ARG A 84 7.07 7.32 4.96
C ARG A 84 5.68 7.92 5.21
N LEU A 85 4.84 7.26 6.01
CA LEU A 85 3.51 7.77 6.34
C LEU A 85 3.54 8.96 7.30
N HIS A 86 4.52 9.03 8.20
CA HIS A 86 4.57 10.02 9.29
C HIS A 86 5.73 11.01 9.16
N SER A 87 6.63 10.81 8.21
CA SER A 87 7.65 11.78 7.84
C SER A 87 6.98 12.89 7.06
N GLU A 88 7.18 14.13 7.48
CA GLU A 88 6.88 15.32 6.68
C GLU A 88 7.76 15.30 5.42
N ASP A 89 7.29 14.65 4.35
CA ASP A 89 8.11 14.37 3.18
C ASP A 89 8.31 15.68 2.38
N LYS A 90 9.41 16.39 2.64
CA LYS A 90 9.88 17.52 1.81
C LYS A 90 10.31 17.09 0.39
N ASN A 91 10.17 15.83 -0.02
CA ASN A 91 10.68 15.40 -1.32
C ASN A 91 9.95 14.22 -1.96
N CYS A 92 8.72 14.44 -2.43
CA CYS A 92 8.09 13.55 -3.41
C CYS A 92 7.69 14.33 -4.67
N LYS A 93 8.67 14.91 -5.38
CA LYS A 93 8.47 15.33 -6.78
C LYS A 93 8.41 14.08 -7.64
N GLY A 94 7.20 13.56 -7.85
CA GLY A 94 6.93 12.62 -8.93
C GLY A 94 7.16 13.33 -10.27
N LYS A 95 8.36 13.20 -10.85
CA LYS A 95 8.57 13.52 -12.25
C LYS A 95 7.91 12.42 -13.08
N VAL A 96 6.67 12.65 -13.50
CA VAL A 96 6.10 11.98 -14.66
C VAL A 96 6.80 12.58 -15.87
N ASN A 97 7.85 11.92 -16.35
CA ASN A 97 8.42 12.22 -17.65
C ASN A 97 7.53 11.53 -18.68
N ASN A 98 6.73 12.30 -19.41
CA ASN A 98 6.12 11.86 -20.66
C ASN A 98 6.89 12.56 -21.77
N GLN A 99 7.68 11.81 -22.54
CA GLN A 99 8.22 12.22 -23.82
C GLN A 99 7.69 11.28 -24.87
#